data_AF-A0A8D8HNQ1-F1
#
_entry.id   AF-A0A8D8HNQ1-F1
#
_cell.length_a   1.000
_cell.length_b   1.000
_cell.length_c   1.000
_cell.angle_alpha   90.00
_cell.angle_beta   90.00
_cell.angle_gamma   90.00
#
_symmetry.space_group_name_H-M   'P 1'
#
loop_
_entity.id
_entity.type
_entity.pdbx_description
1 polymer ?
#
loop_
_entity_poly.entity_id
_entity_poly.type
_entity_poly.pdbx_seq_one_letter_code
_entity_poly.pdbx_strand_id
1 'polypeptide(L)'
;MNINALPQEFPPSNIDLKRKEVSHISAWRDKEEFNAVYKQIFCSPKSDIGARERAAETLKVWKIRQNRHTPVSVLCTLAILEVQNRDSRQGDKVQANELKSLYSGAFTRFINFLTECHQQSGAGRKGSISARMKEIGIEGFLVELRHLCAHSSVSISLDVFRRSAEYCMNWLKVCYWKRELQLIQSCEGRQVKGSTLLDKIGDDLRYLVNVYDIGT
;
A
#
# COMPACT_ATOMS: atom_id res chain seq x y z
N MET A 1 -10.62 -20.36 -15.50
CA MET A 1 -9.81 -19.19 -15.92
C MET A 1 -8.36 -19.64 -16.09
N ASN A 2 -7.80 -19.48 -17.29
CA ASN A 2 -6.40 -19.78 -17.54
C ASN A 2 -5.53 -18.59 -17.08
N ILE A 3 -5.15 -18.62 -15.81
CA ILE A 3 -4.38 -17.56 -15.12
C ILE A 3 -2.92 -17.48 -15.64
N ASN A 4 -2.51 -18.44 -16.49
CA ASN A 4 -1.14 -18.54 -17.00
C ASN A 4 -0.90 -17.68 -18.27
N ALA A 5 -1.94 -17.01 -18.79
CA ALA A 5 -1.87 -16.21 -20.02
C ALA A 5 -1.92 -14.69 -19.77
N LEU A 6 -1.72 -14.25 -18.52
CA LEU A 6 -1.80 -12.83 -18.18
C LEU A 6 -0.54 -12.08 -18.65
N PRO A 7 -0.67 -10.94 -19.36
CA PRO A 7 0.48 -10.16 -19.80
C PRO A 7 1.35 -9.77 -18.62
N GLN A 8 2.65 -9.99 -18.74
CA GLN A 8 3.63 -9.63 -17.69
C GLN A 8 3.86 -8.11 -17.59
N GLU A 9 3.26 -7.34 -18.51
CA GLU A 9 3.27 -5.89 -18.55
C GLU A 9 1.91 -5.35 -18.07
N PHE A 10 1.94 -4.60 -16.97
CA PHE A 10 0.76 -3.92 -16.45
C PHE A 10 0.61 -2.56 -17.12
N PRO A 11 -0.62 -2.15 -17.50
CA PRO A 11 -0.84 -0.81 -17.99
C PRO A 11 -0.47 0.24 -16.91
N PRO A 12 -0.06 1.44 -17.31
CA PRO A 12 0.24 2.51 -16.36
C PRO A 12 -1.02 2.87 -15.58
N SER A 13 -1.03 2.57 -14.27
CA SER A 13 -2.14 2.88 -13.37
C SER A 13 -1.96 4.25 -12.72
N ASN A 14 -2.99 5.09 -12.65
CA ASN A 14 -2.93 6.36 -11.93
C ASN A 14 -3.24 6.22 -10.41
N ILE A 15 -3.15 5.02 -9.85
CA ILE A 15 -3.36 4.80 -8.43
C ILE A 15 -2.37 5.59 -7.57
N ASP A 16 -2.90 6.22 -6.51
CA ASP A 16 -2.15 7.04 -5.55
C ASP A 16 -1.24 8.10 -6.18
N LEU A 17 -1.53 8.54 -7.41
CA LEU A 17 -0.69 9.48 -8.12
C LEU A 17 -0.79 10.86 -7.45
N LYS A 18 0.33 11.32 -6.91
CA LYS A 18 0.45 12.63 -6.28
C LYS A 18 0.52 13.74 -7.32
N ARG A 19 0.00 14.93 -6.98
CA ARG A 19 0.16 16.12 -7.81
C ARG A 19 1.65 16.47 -7.92
N LYS A 20 2.11 16.73 -9.14
CA LYS A 20 3.46 17.21 -9.42
C LYS A 20 3.65 18.59 -8.76
N GLU A 21 4.89 18.90 -8.40
CA GLU A 21 5.32 20.22 -7.88
C GLU A 21 4.76 20.62 -6.50
N VAL A 22 4.13 19.69 -5.78
CA VAL A 22 3.66 19.90 -4.40
C VAL A 22 4.39 18.92 -3.48
N SER A 23 4.89 19.41 -2.34
CA SER A 23 5.44 18.55 -1.28
C SER A 23 4.30 17.87 -0.53
N HIS A 24 4.40 16.55 -0.37
CA HIS A 24 3.40 15.74 0.33
C HIS A 24 4.01 15.13 1.58
N ILE A 25 3.27 15.11 2.68
CA ILE A 25 3.69 14.43 3.91
C ILE A 25 3.52 12.92 3.70
N SER A 26 4.59 12.15 3.94
CA SER A 26 4.59 10.69 3.82
C SER A 26 4.41 9.97 5.16
N ALA A 27 4.11 8.68 5.12
CA ALA A 27 4.05 7.83 6.31
C ALA A 27 5.43 7.32 6.77
N TRP A 28 6.35 7.18 5.81
CA TRP A 28 7.75 6.85 6.03
C TRP A 28 8.55 8.11 6.35
N ARG A 29 9.60 7.93 7.16
CA ARG A 29 10.56 8.93 7.61
C ARG A 29 11.42 9.43 6.44
N ASP A 30 11.95 8.50 5.66
CA ASP A 30 12.93 8.76 4.61
C ASP A 30 12.83 7.73 3.48
N LYS A 31 13.63 7.94 2.43
CA LYS A 31 13.65 7.06 1.25
C LYS A 31 14.18 5.68 1.61
N GLU A 32 15.08 5.61 2.58
CA GLU A 32 15.74 4.40 3.06
C GLU A 32 14.74 3.46 3.75
N GLU A 33 13.86 3.98 4.62
CA GLU A 33 12.77 3.24 5.26
C GLU A 33 11.85 2.65 4.18
N PHE A 34 11.46 3.46 3.20
CA PHE A 34 10.60 2.99 2.11
C PHE A 34 11.27 1.89 1.27
N ASN A 35 12.56 2.08 0.93
CA ASN A 35 13.34 1.10 0.16
C ASN A 35 13.58 -0.20 0.95
N ALA A 36 13.77 -0.12 2.27
CA ALA A 36 13.92 -1.29 3.12
C ALA A 36 12.64 -2.14 3.12
N VAL A 37 11.47 -1.51 3.29
CA VAL A 37 10.18 -2.19 3.20
C VAL A 37 9.96 -2.78 1.80
N TYR A 38 10.29 -2.03 0.74
CA TYR A 38 10.22 -2.55 -0.64
C TYR A 38 11.06 -3.83 -0.81
N LYS A 39 12.31 -3.84 -0.32
CA LYS A 39 13.18 -5.01 -0.39
C LYS A 39 12.62 -6.20 0.40
N GLN A 40 12.13 -5.96 1.62
CA GLN A 40 11.53 -7.00 2.47
C GLN A 40 10.29 -7.66 1.83
N ILE A 41 9.50 -6.89 1.07
CA ILE A 41 8.28 -7.41 0.44
C ILE A 41 8.59 -8.12 -0.89
N PHE A 42 9.45 -7.53 -1.74
CA PHE A 42 9.56 -7.91 -3.15
C PHE A 42 10.92 -8.45 -3.60
N CYS A 43 11.97 -8.31 -2.78
CA CYS A 43 13.33 -8.77 -3.11
C CYS A 43 13.77 -9.94 -2.21
N SER A 44 13.29 -9.98 -0.96
CA SER A 44 13.55 -11.10 -0.06
C SER A 44 12.93 -12.39 -0.58
N PRO A 45 13.58 -13.56 -0.38
CA PRO A 45 12.98 -14.84 -0.70
C PRO A 45 11.64 -15.04 -0.01
N LYS A 46 10.68 -15.71 -0.67
CA LYS A 46 9.36 -16.02 -0.08
C LYS A 46 9.46 -16.88 1.20
N SER A 47 10.58 -17.58 1.39
CA SER A 47 10.89 -18.37 2.59
C SER A 47 11.27 -17.52 3.81
N ASP A 48 11.69 -16.26 3.63
CA ASP A 48 12.01 -15.35 4.72
C ASP A 48 10.72 -14.71 5.28
N ILE A 49 10.00 -15.52 6.09
CA ILE A 49 8.77 -15.10 6.75
C ILE A 49 9.04 -13.90 7.68
N GLY A 50 10.19 -13.88 8.36
CA GLY A 50 10.55 -12.81 9.29
C GLY A 50 10.67 -11.44 8.63
N ALA A 51 11.28 -11.36 7.43
CA ALA A 51 11.33 -10.10 6.68
C ALA A 51 9.94 -9.61 6.28
N ARG A 52 9.07 -10.51 5.81
CA ARG A 52 7.71 -10.17 5.39
C ARG A 52 6.82 -9.73 6.56
N GLU A 53 7.05 -10.26 7.75
CA GLU A 53 6.33 -9.84 8.96
C GLU A 53 6.75 -8.46 9.44
N ARG A 54 8.06 -8.19 9.50
CA ARG A 54 8.58 -6.85 9.80
C ARG A 54 8.06 -5.80 8.81
N ALA A 55 7.97 -6.16 7.54
CA ALA A 55 7.34 -5.30 6.53
C ALA A 55 5.87 -5.05 6.86
N ALA A 56 5.08 -6.09 7.14
CA ALA A 56 3.66 -5.95 7.50
C ALA A 56 3.44 -5.09 8.76
N GLU A 57 4.28 -5.23 9.78
CA GLU A 57 4.26 -4.39 10.98
C GLU A 57 4.56 -2.92 10.64
N THR A 58 5.55 -2.68 9.79
CA THR A 58 5.90 -1.33 9.34
C THR A 58 4.76 -0.69 8.54
N LEU A 59 4.09 -1.46 7.66
CA LEU A 59 2.89 -0.99 6.95
C LEU A 59 1.73 -0.64 7.91
N LYS A 60 1.56 -1.37 9.02
CA LYS A 60 0.58 -1.02 10.07
C LYS A 60 0.93 0.30 10.75
N VAL A 61 2.21 0.52 11.04
CA VAL A 61 2.68 1.80 11.58
C VAL A 61 2.39 2.93 10.61
N TRP A 62 2.66 2.74 9.32
CA TRP A 62 2.34 3.74 8.29
C TRP A 62 0.84 4.05 8.21
N LYS A 63 0.00 3.01 8.30
CA LYS A 63 -1.46 3.16 8.37
C LYS A 63 -1.90 4.01 9.57
N ILE A 64 -1.26 3.84 10.74
CA ILE A 64 -1.57 4.63 11.93
C ILE A 64 -1.12 6.08 11.76
N ARG A 65 0.09 6.31 11.23
CA ARG A 65 0.67 7.65 11.04
C ARG A 65 -0.16 8.54 10.11
N GLN A 66 -0.63 8.00 8.99
CA GLN A 66 -1.38 8.77 7.98
C GLN A 66 -2.89 8.60 8.08
N ASN A 67 -3.38 7.59 8.78
CA ASN A 67 -4.81 7.28 8.96
C ASN A 67 -5.56 7.30 7.61
N ARG A 68 -6.41 8.32 7.39
CA ARG A 68 -7.19 8.51 6.15
C ARG A 68 -6.36 8.87 4.91
N HIS A 69 -5.14 9.38 5.10
CA HIS A 69 -4.23 9.76 4.02
C HIS A 69 -3.27 8.63 3.62
N THR A 70 -3.44 7.44 4.19
CA THR A 70 -2.62 6.28 3.83
C THR A 70 -2.86 5.92 2.37
N PRO A 71 -1.80 5.80 1.54
CA PRO A 71 -1.95 5.38 0.15
C PRO A 71 -2.70 4.05 0.06
N VAL A 72 -3.64 3.96 -0.88
CA VAL A 72 -4.49 2.77 -1.03
C VAL A 72 -3.66 1.54 -1.38
N SER A 73 -2.60 1.73 -2.18
CA SER A 73 -1.64 0.69 -2.52
C SER A 73 -0.95 0.10 -1.29
N VAL A 74 -0.69 0.91 -0.25
CA VAL A 74 -0.13 0.42 1.02
C VAL A 74 -1.14 -0.46 1.77
N LEU A 75 -2.40 -0.03 1.84
CA LEU A 75 -3.49 -0.79 2.47
C LEU A 75 -3.75 -2.11 1.74
N CYS A 76 -3.76 -2.08 0.42
CA CYS A 76 -3.88 -3.24 -0.45
C CYS A 76 -2.71 -4.21 -0.26
N THR A 77 -1.48 -3.70 -0.22
CA THR A 77 -0.28 -4.52 0.02
C THR A 77 -0.38 -5.22 1.38
N LEU A 78 -0.74 -4.49 2.43
CA LEU A 78 -0.89 -5.04 3.78
C LEU A 78 -1.94 -6.17 3.83
N ALA A 79 -3.11 -5.96 3.22
CA ALA A 79 -4.19 -6.95 3.24
C ALA A 79 -3.79 -8.29 2.60
N ILE A 80 -3.04 -8.26 1.49
CA ILE A 80 -2.57 -9.47 0.81
C ILE A 80 -1.39 -10.10 1.55
N LEU A 81 -0.45 -9.28 2.03
CA LEU A 81 0.75 -9.73 2.74
C LEU A 81 0.41 -10.47 4.03
N GLU A 82 -0.58 -10.01 4.79
CA GLU A 82 -1.03 -10.66 6.02
C GLU A 82 -1.55 -12.08 5.76
N VAL A 83 -2.36 -12.27 4.72
CA VAL A 83 -2.89 -13.60 4.40
C VAL A 83 -1.79 -14.51 3.86
N GLN A 84 -0.89 -14.00 3.02
CA GLN A 84 0.25 -14.79 2.54
C GLN A 84 1.17 -15.22 3.70
N ASN A 85 1.39 -14.37 4.70
CA ASN A 85 2.20 -14.73 5.87
C ASN A 85 1.52 -15.81 6.72
N ARG A 86 0.18 -15.78 6.83
CA ARG A 86 -0.58 -16.86 7.51
C ARG A 86 -0.54 -18.17 6.71
N ASP A 87 -0.70 -18.11 5.39
CA ASP A 87 -0.60 -19.28 4.50
C ASP A 87 0.78 -19.94 4.60
N SER A 88 1.87 -19.16 4.59
CA SER A 88 3.23 -19.70 4.75
C SER A 88 3.51 -20.34 6.12
N ARG A 89 2.74 -20.00 7.16
CA ARG A 89 2.88 -20.58 8.51
C ARG A 89 2.05 -21.84 8.71
N GLN A 90 0.95 -21.98 7.98
CA GLN A 90 -0.02 -23.06 8.18
C GLN A 90 0.21 -24.17 7.14
N GLY A 91 0.43 -25.40 7.60
CA GLY A 91 0.57 -26.58 6.72
C GLY A 91 -0.73 -26.98 6.00
N ASP A 92 -0.59 -27.81 4.96
CA ASP A 92 -1.44 -27.81 3.76
C ASP A 92 -2.87 -28.43 3.88
N LYS A 93 -3.23 -29.15 4.95
CA LYS A 93 -4.45 -30.01 4.90
C LYS A 93 -5.58 -29.70 5.88
N VAL A 94 -5.30 -29.34 7.13
CA VAL A 94 -6.36 -29.16 8.15
C VAL A 94 -6.97 -27.75 8.13
N GLN A 95 -6.28 -26.77 7.51
CA GLN A 95 -6.64 -25.33 7.58
C GLN A 95 -7.05 -24.73 6.22
N ALA A 96 -7.22 -25.54 5.18
CA ALA A 96 -7.51 -25.05 3.83
C ALA A 96 -8.80 -24.20 3.74
N ASN A 97 -9.84 -24.54 4.51
CA ASN A 97 -11.08 -23.76 4.54
C ASN A 97 -10.95 -22.43 5.28
N GLU A 98 -10.16 -22.39 6.35
CA GLU A 98 -9.83 -21.16 7.07
C GLU A 98 -9.02 -20.22 6.15
N LEU A 99 -7.99 -20.75 5.49
CA LEU A 99 -7.17 -19.99 4.54
C LEU A 99 -8.00 -19.44 3.38
N LYS A 100 -8.91 -20.23 2.80
CA LYS A 100 -9.86 -19.74 1.78
C LYS A 100 -10.70 -18.57 2.28
N SER A 101 -11.17 -18.64 3.52
CA SER A 101 -11.97 -17.57 4.14
C SER A 101 -11.14 -16.30 4.36
N LEU A 102 -9.89 -16.46 4.81
CA LEU A 102 -8.94 -15.35 4.98
C LEU A 102 -8.61 -14.68 3.64
N TYR A 103 -8.31 -15.48 2.60
CA TYR A 103 -8.07 -14.97 1.25
C TYR A 103 -9.29 -14.23 0.69
N SER A 104 -10.48 -14.82 0.78
CA SER A 104 -11.74 -14.19 0.37
C SER A 104 -11.93 -12.81 1.02
N GLY A 105 -11.72 -12.73 2.33
CA GLY A 105 -11.77 -11.45 3.07
C GLY A 105 -10.71 -10.44 2.59
N ALA A 106 -9.47 -10.89 2.34
CA ALA A 106 -8.40 -10.01 1.86
C ALA A 106 -8.67 -9.48 0.45
N PHE A 107 -9.11 -10.31 -0.49
CA PHE A 107 -9.48 -9.86 -1.84
C PHE A 107 -10.67 -8.91 -1.83
N THR A 108 -11.66 -9.18 -0.98
CA THR A 108 -12.80 -8.28 -0.82
C THR A 108 -12.35 -6.90 -0.33
N ARG A 109 -11.47 -6.84 0.68
CA ARG A 109 -10.90 -5.56 1.16
C ARG A 109 -10.06 -4.86 0.09
N PHE A 110 -9.17 -5.61 -0.57
CA PHE A 110 -8.33 -5.09 -1.65
C PHE A 110 -9.16 -4.40 -2.74
N ILE A 111 -10.21 -5.07 -3.22
CA ILE A 111 -11.08 -4.51 -4.26
C ILE A 111 -11.87 -3.31 -3.75
N ASN A 112 -12.40 -3.38 -2.53
CA ASN A 112 -13.14 -2.27 -1.95
C ASN A 112 -12.26 -1.01 -1.85
N PHE A 113 -11.03 -1.13 -1.33
CA PHE A 113 -10.10 0.00 -1.24
C PHE A 113 -9.83 0.65 -2.59
N LEU A 114 -9.62 -0.15 -3.63
CA LEU A 114 -9.42 0.35 -4.99
C LEU A 114 -10.65 1.07 -5.54
N THR A 115 -11.84 0.49 -5.35
CA THR A 115 -13.07 1.12 -5.81
C THR A 115 -13.39 2.42 -5.07
N GLU A 116 -13.12 2.49 -3.77
CA GLU A 116 -13.35 3.67 -2.93
C GLU A 116 -12.38 4.80 -3.30
N CYS A 117 -11.09 4.49 -3.48
CA CYS A 117 -10.08 5.45 -3.94
C CYS A 117 -10.49 6.12 -5.25
N HIS A 118 -10.93 5.32 -6.21
CA HIS A 118 -11.32 5.80 -7.53
C HIS A 118 -12.64 6.59 -7.52
N GLN A 119 -13.53 6.36 -6.54
CA GLN A 119 -14.71 7.20 -6.33
C GLN A 119 -14.33 8.58 -5.75
N GLN A 120 -13.36 8.62 -4.83
CA GLN A 120 -12.91 9.87 -4.17
C GLN A 120 -12.14 10.79 -5.12
N SER A 121 -11.45 10.25 -6.13
CA SER A 121 -10.72 11.04 -7.14
C SER A 121 -11.62 11.76 -8.15
N GLY A 122 -12.95 11.62 -8.05
CA GLY A 122 -13.93 12.33 -8.88
C GLY A 122 -14.11 11.78 -10.29
N ALA A 123 -13.16 10.99 -10.80
CA ALA A 123 -13.18 10.36 -12.12
C ALA A 123 -14.20 9.21 -12.25
N GLY A 124 -14.63 8.59 -11.15
CA GLY A 124 -15.39 7.33 -11.16
C GLY A 124 -16.76 7.32 -10.48
N ARG A 125 -17.43 8.47 -10.33
CA ARG A 125 -18.70 8.58 -9.58
C ARG A 125 -19.85 7.75 -10.18
N LYS A 126 -19.81 7.41 -11.48
CA LYS A 126 -20.82 6.59 -12.15
C LYS A 126 -20.13 5.45 -12.91
N GLY A 127 -20.46 4.20 -12.62
CA GLY A 127 -19.87 3.03 -13.28
C GLY A 127 -19.96 1.76 -12.45
N SER A 128 -19.87 0.61 -13.12
CA SER A 128 -19.80 -0.70 -12.47
C SER A 128 -18.42 -0.93 -11.82
N ILE A 129 -18.31 -1.88 -10.90
CA ILE A 129 -17.01 -2.27 -10.31
C ILE A 129 -16.02 -2.71 -11.40
N SER A 130 -16.52 -3.42 -12.42
CA SER A 130 -15.72 -3.86 -13.56
C SER A 130 -15.14 -2.69 -14.36
N ALA A 131 -15.96 -1.67 -14.66
CA ALA A 131 -15.49 -0.47 -15.35
C ALA A 131 -14.38 0.25 -14.55
N ARG A 132 -14.58 0.44 -13.24
CA ARG A 132 -13.57 1.08 -12.38
C ARG A 132 -12.26 0.31 -12.32
N MET A 133 -12.31 -1.03 -12.21
CA MET A 133 -11.09 -1.84 -12.17
C MET A 133 -10.30 -1.75 -13.48
N LYS A 134 -11.00 -1.73 -14.61
CA LYS A 134 -10.39 -1.52 -15.92
C LYS A 134 -9.69 -0.16 -16.01
N GLU A 135 -10.30 0.90 -15.49
CA GLU A 135 -9.69 2.24 -15.44
C GLU A 135 -8.47 2.33 -14.51
N ILE A 136 -8.49 1.58 -13.40
CA ILE A 136 -7.34 1.45 -12.50
C ILE A 136 -6.22 0.63 -13.17
N GLY A 137 -6.51 -0.14 -14.21
CA GLY A 137 -5.54 -1.01 -14.88
C GLY A 137 -5.39 -2.37 -14.22
N ILE A 138 -6.43 -2.84 -13.53
CA ILE A 138 -6.54 -4.20 -13.02
C ILE A 138 -7.40 -5.05 -13.94
N GLU A 139 -7.01 -6.30 -14.15
CA GLU A 139 -7.77 -7.23 -14.96
C GLU A 139 -9.11 -7.63 -14.36
N GLY A 140 -10.08 -7.86 -15.24
CA GLY A 140 -11.47 -8.18 -14.88
C GLY A 140 -11.63 -9.46 -14.07
N PHE A 141 -10.69 -10.41 -14.14
CA PHE A 141 -10.80 -11.68 -13.40
C PHE A 141 -10.83 -11.47 -11.88
N LEU A 142 -10.21 -10.40 -11.36
CA LEU A 142 -10.27 -10.10 -9.92
C LEU A 142 -11.68 -9.65 -9.49
N VAL A 143 -12.43 -9.00 -10.39
CA VAL A 143 -13.83 -8.65 -10.16
C VAL A 143 -14.68 -9.92 -10.10
N GLU A 144 -14.45 -10.84 -11.03
CA GLU A 144 -15.10 -12.16 -11.01
C GLU A 144 -14.73 -12.93 -9.75
N LEU A 145 -13.47 -12.90 -9.32
CA LEU A 145 -13.01 -13.54 -8.07
C LEU A 145 -13.77 -12.99 -6.86
N ARG A 146 -14.00 -11.67 -6.77
CA ARG A 146 -14.83 -11.07 -5.71
C ARG A 146 -16.28 -11.53 -5.76
N HIS A 147 -16.87 -11.60 -6.95
CA HIS A 147 -18.23 -12.13 -7.09
C HIS A 147 -18.30 -13.57 -6.58
N LEU A 148 -17.34 -14.42 -6.97
CA LEU A 148 -17.24 -15.79 -6.48
C LEU A 148 -17.01 -15.85 -4.95
N CYS A 149 -16.23 -14.93 -4.38
CA CYS A 149 -16.02 -14.85 -2.94
C CYS A 149 -17.31 -14.49 -2.17
N ALA A 150 -18.17 -13.65 -2.76
CA ALA A 150 -19.45 -13.26 -2.17
C ALA A 150 -20.51 -14.36 -2.31
N HIS A 151 -20.44 -15.17 -3.36
CA HIS A 151 -21.31 -16.31 -3.58
C HIS A 151 -20.69 -17.56 -2.93
N SER A 152 -21.09 -17.83 -1.69
CA SER A 152 -20.60 -18.94 -0.84
C SER A 152 -20.76 -20.36 -1.42
N SER A 153 -21.41 -20.52 -2.58
CA SER A 153 -21.68 -21.82 -3.22
C SER A 153 -20.55 -22.33 -4.12
N VAL A 154 -19.55 -21.52 -4.46
CA VAL A 154 -18.45 -21.93 -5.35
C VAL A 154 -17.17 -22.21 -4.54
N SER A 155 -16.72 -23.47 -4.54
CA SER A 155 -15.44 -23.85 -3.93
C SER A 155 -14.27 -23.39 -4.79
N ILE A 156 -13.80 -22.16 -4.56
CA ILE A 156 -12.56 -21.65 -5.15
C ILE A 156 -11.39 -22.47 -4.58
N SER A 157 -10.50 -22.96 -5.47
CA SER A 157 -9.29 -23.66 -5.03
C SER A 157 -8.31 -22.70 -4.36
N LEU A 158 -7.56 -23.17 -3.37
CA LEU A 158 -6.58 -22.35 -2.67
C LEU A 158 -5.48 -21.85 -3.63
N ASP A 159 -5.12 -22.65 -4.64
CA ASP A 159 -4.14 -22.27 -5.65
C ASP A 159 -4.57 -21.10 -6.53
N VAL A 160 -5.88 -20.95 -6.76
CA VAL A 160 -6.42 -19.76 -7.47
C VAL A 160 -6.22 -18.52 -6.61
N PHE A 161 -6.45 -18.60 -5.30
CA PHE A 161 -6.18 -17.49 -4.38
C PHE A 161 -4.69 -17.14 -4.30
N ARG A 162 -3.82 -18.15 -4.17
CA ARG A 162 -2.35 -17.97 -4.13
C ARG A 162 -1.83 -17.27 -5.40
N ARG A 163 -2.25 -17.74 -6.58
CA ARG A 163 -1.88 -17.13 -7.87
C ARG A 163 -2.45 -15.72 -8.04
N SER A 164 -3.70 -15.51 -7.64
CA SER A 164 -4.32 -14.18 -7.69
C SER A 164 -3.62 -13.19 -6.75
N ALA A 165 -3.15 -13.65 -5.60
CA ALA A 165 -2.44 -12.82 -4.63
C ALA A 165 -1.06 -12.43 -5.16
N GLU A 166 -0.37 -13.35 -5.83
CA GLU A 166 0.87 -13.05 -6.54
C GLU A 166 0.68 -12.04 -7.67
N TYR A 167 -0.39 -12.17 -8.46
CA TYR A 167 -0.77 -11.17 -9.46
C TYR A 167 -0.95 -9.78 -8.83
N CYS A 168 -1.76 -9.67 -7.75
CA CYS A 168 -1.99 -8.40 -7.06
C CYS A 168 -0.70 -7.77 -6.54
N MET A 169 0.20 -8.57 -5.96
CA MET A 169 1.48 -8.10 -5.44
C MET A 169 2.40 -7.62 -6.58
N ASN A 170 2.45 -8.33 -7.70
CA ASN A 170 3.23 -7.92 -8.87
C ASN A 170 2.69 -6.63 -9.50
N TRP A 171 1.37 -6.50 -9.59
CA TRP A 171 0.73 -5.27 -10.05
C TRP A 171 1.07 -4.09 -9.12
N LEU A 172 0.92 -4.24 -7.81
CA LEU A 172 1.29 -3.22 -6.81
C LEU A 172 2.77 -2.83 -6.92
N LYS A 173 3.66 -3.82 -7.13
CA LYS A 173 5.10 -3.61 -7.28
C LYS A 173 5.41 -2.64 -8.42
N VAL A 174 4.79 -2.86 -9.58
CA VAL A 174 5.04 -2.07 -10.80
C VAL A 174 4.31 -0.73 -10.74
N CYS A 175 3.03 -0.76 -10.39
CA CYS A 175 2.15 0.41 -10.49
C CYS A 175 2.35 1.43 -9.37
N TYR A 176 2.75 1.01 -8.17
CA TYR A 176 2.93 1.92 -7.04
C TYR A 176 4.38 1.91 -6.55
N TRP A 177 4.88 0.78 -6.07
CA TRP A 177 6.11 0.74 -5.29
C TRP A 177 7.36 1.18 -6.07
N LYS A 178 7.56 0.66 -7.28
CA LYS A 178 8.68 1.05 -8.14
C LYS A 178 8.61 2.53 -8.53
N ARG A 179 7.41 3.01 -8.87
CA ARG A 179 7.19 4.41 -9.22
C ARG A 179 7.47 5.33 -8.04
N GLU A 180 6.89 5.05 -6.88
CA GLU A 180 7.04 5.86 -5.68
C GLU A 180 8.52 5.91 -5.26
N LEU A 181 9.25 4.80 -5.35
CA LEU A 181 10.69 4.78 -5.04
C LEU A 181 11.52 5.68 -5.97
N GLN A 182 11.12 5.83 -7.23
CA GLN A 182 11.74 6.77 -8.18
C GLN A 182 11.37 8.22 -7.87
N LEU A 183 10.14 8.47 -7.42
CA LEU A 183 9.63 9.81 -7.13
C LEU A 183 10.06 10.36 -5.77
N ILE A 184 10.26 9.51 -4.76
CA ILE A 184 10.74 9.95 -3.44
C ILE A 184 12.13 10.56 -3.61
N GLN A 185 12.22 11.84 -3.28
CA GLN A 185 13.46 12.58 -3.12
C GLN A 185 13.69 12.79 -1.63
N SER A 186 14.92 12.60 -1.16
CA SER A 186 15.28 12.94 0.22
C SER A 186 15.16 14.45 0.37
N CYS A 187 14.30 14.91 1.28
CA CYS A 187 14.24 16.32 1.63
C CYS A 187 15.55 16.69 2.34
N GLU A 188 16.51 17.29 1.64
CA GLU A 188 17.56 18.04 2.33
C GLU A 188 16.88 19.16 3.13
N GLY A 189 17.21 19.30 4.42
CA GLY A 189 16.55 20.21 5.37
C GLY A 189 16.52 21.69 4.97
N ARG A 190 17.10 22.04 3.82
CA ARG A 190 17.12 23.39 3.22
C ARG A 190 15.87 23.72 2.38
N GLN A 191 15.01 22.75 2.08
CA GLN A 191 13.81 22.91 1.23
C GLN A 191 12.50 23.14 2.02
N VAL A 192 12.53 23.02 3.34
CA VAL A 192 11.36 23.34 4.15
C VAL A 192 11.29 24.87 4.27
N LYS A 193 10.25 25.50 3.68
CA LYS A 193 9.94 26.94 3.85
C LYS A 193 9.82 27.41 5.31
N GLY A 194 9.96 26.49 6.28
CA GLY A 194 10.01 26.72 7.72
C GLY A 194 11.41 26.97 8.29
N SER A 195 12.49 27.05 7.50
CA SER A 195 13.77 27.56 8.03
C SER A 195 13.58 28.93 8.65
N THR A 196 12.79 29.79 7.99
CA THR A 196 12.39 31.11 8.50
C THR A 196 11.58 31.04 9.79
N LEU A 197 10.87 29.93 10.07
CA LEU A 197 10.12 29.75 11.32
C LEU A 197 11.04 29.36 12.46
N LEU A 198 11.99 28.46 12.23
CA LEU A 198 12.99 28.08 13.23
C LEU A 198 13.93 29.23 13.56
N ASP A 199 14.31 30.04 12.56
CA ASP A 199 15.08 31.26 12.76
C ASP A 199 14.30 32.27 13.61
N LYS A 200 13.00 32.48 13.31
CA LYS A 200 12.11 33.35 14.10
C LYS A 200 11.92 32.85 15.53
N ILE A 201 11.68 31.55 15.72
CA ILE A 201 11.56 30.96 17.06
C ILE A 201 12.88 31.10 17.82
N GLY A 202 14.02 30.95 17.15
CA GLY A 202 15.33 31.18 17.74
C GLY A 202 15.52 32.63 18.20
N ASP A 203 15.09 33.60 17.41
CA ASP A 203 15.16 35.02 17.76
C ASP A 203 14.18 35.39 18.89
N ASP A 204 12.97 34.85 18.87
CA ASP A 204 11.98 35.03 19.96
C ASP A 204 12.46 34.42 21.28
N LEU A 205 13.08 33.23 21.23
CA LEU A 205 13.68 32.59 22.41
C LEU A 205 14.89 33.37 22.92
N ARG A 206 15.75 33.90 22.04
CA ARG A 206 16.86 34.78 22.47
C ARG A 206 16.34 36.07 23.11
N TYR A 207 15.29 36.66 22.54
CA TYR A 207 14.66 37.84 23.11
C TYR A 207 14.10 37.54 24.51
N LEU A 208 13.34 36.45 24.66
CA LEU A 208 12.81 36.03 25.95
C LEU A 208 13.92 35.74 26.96
N VAL A 209 14.96 35.00 26.56
CA VAL A 209 16.11 34.74 27.44
C VAL A 209 16.74 36.08 27.85
N ASN A 210 17.02 37.01 26.95
CA ASN A 210 17.61 38.31 27.32
C ASN A 210 16.68 39.19 28.19
N VAL A 211 15.37 39.08 28.03
CA VAL A 211 14.38 39.84 28.84
C VAL A 211 14.23 39.24 30.25
N TYR A 212 14.40 37.93 30.39
CA TYR A 212 14.28 37.22 31.67
C TYR A 212 15.62 36.91 32.34
N ASP A 213 16.74 37.09 31.64
CA ASP A 213 18.11 37.07 32.15
C ASP A 213 18.48 38.46 32.72
N ILE A 214 17.56 39.00 33.53
CA ILE A 214 17.87 40.12 34.42
C ILE A 214 18.59 39.49 35.60
N GLY A 215 19.91 39.57 35.57
CA GLY A 215 20.79 39.00 36.60
C GLY A 215 20.32 39.33 38.02
N THR A 216 20.24 38.29 38.84
CA THR A 216 20.56 38.38 40.28
C THR A 216 22.03 38.67 40.49
#